data_AF-A0A8J2WJV0-F1
#
_entry.id   AF-A0A8J2WJV0-F1
#
_cell.length_a   1.000
_cell.length_b   1.000
_cell.length_c   1.000
_cell.angle_alpha   90.00
_cell.angle_beta   90.00
_cell.angle_gamma   90.00
#
_symmetry.space_group_name_H-M   'P 1'
#
loop_
_entity.id
_entity.type
_entity.pdbx_description
1 polymer ?
#
loop_
_entity_poly.entity_id
_entity_poly.type
_entity_poly.pdbx_seq_one_letter_code
_entity_poly.pdbx_strand_id
1 'polypeptide(L)'
;MWNGAHIEDTAPFGFGHEPFIRHGCEISTCVVFDDPSSLPFEEYDAILVHMHEISKTHMPYFQRQKHQRFVFLTQESPISMDTIDVNTMRDVFNWTMSYKLNSDIPFLYGRVLPGPTAPKTPGEAHKMIEETHLRSAKNYAANKSHPVVWMASHCPTKHLREEYVRQLSNYIPVDVYGQCGNLSCPHSSRSNFLSDPKCYQMMEQKYKFYLSFENSICTDYVTEKFFEIMNRDMVPVVYGGANYSQIAPLHSYINAFDFTPEKLAQYLKKLDENDSLYNEYFWWKDHYRVEAGIDQRASHGFCDLCKKLHQDEGVIKSYPELVSEWHPKTQCSLQSWQ
;
A
#
# COMPACT_ATOMS: atom_id res chain seq x y z
N MET A 1 -9.04 1.04 20.64
CA MET A 1 -7.74 0.52 20.19
C MET A 1 -7.09 -0.19 21.37
N TRP A 2 -6.64 -1.44 21.24
CA TRP A 2 -5.95 -2.13 22.34
C TRP A 2 -4.54 -1.59 22.55
N ASN A 3 -3.79 -1.50 21.45
CA ASN A 3 -2.43 -1.00 21.39
C ASN A 3 -2.26 -0.20 20.09
N GLY A 4 -1.14 0.52 19.97
CA GLY A 4 -0.81 1.26 18.76
C GLY A 4 -1.91 2.25 18.38
N ALA A 5 -2.49 3.00 19.32
CA ALA A 5 -3.48 4.04 19.01
C ALA A 5 -2.82 5.27 18.34
N HIS A 6 -1.58 5.58 18.71
CA HIS A 6 -0.86 6.78 18.28
C HIS A 6 0.24 6.50 17.23
N ILE A 7 0.17 5.35 16.55
CA ILE A 7 1.10 5.03 15.46
C ILE A 7 0.54 5.52 14.13
N GLU A 8 1.40 5.59 13.12
CA GLU A 8 1.07 6.18 11.83
C GLU A 8 -0.12 5.53 11.12
N ASP A 9 -0.33 4.23 11.29
CA ASP A 9 -1.43 3.54 10.61
C ASP A 9 -2.80 3.87 11.22
N THR A 10 -2.87 4.32 12.47
CA THR A 10 -4.14 4.43 13.22
C THR A 10 -4.42 5.85 13.69
N ALA A 11 -3.39 6.58 14.13
CA ALA A 11 -3.49 7.93 14.63
C ALA A 11 -4.15 8.94 13.65
N PRO A 12 -3.93 8.87 12.33
CA PRO A 12 -4.48 9.84 11.38
C PRO A 12 -6.00 9.90 11.37
N PHE A 13 -6.69 8.81 11.71
CA PHE A 13 -8.16 8.84 11.82
C PHE A 13 -8.62 9.75 12.97
N GLY A 14 -7.94 9.65 14.13
CA GLY A 14 -8.29 10.33 15.36
C GLY A 14 -9.21 9.51 16.28
N PHE A 15 -9.62 10.14 17.39
CA PHE A 15 -10.38 9.50 18.47
C PHE A 15 -11.70 10.21 18.74
N GLY A 16 -12.61 9.51 19.41
CA GLY A 16 -13.98 9.94 19.66
C GLY A 16 -14.91 9.67 18.48
N HIS A 17 -16.03 10.38 18.47
CA HIS A 17 -17.08 10.30 17.44
C HIS A 17 -16.81 11.22 16.25
N GLU A 18 -16.24 12.40 16.51
CA GLU A 18 -16.03 13.46 15.51
C GLU A 18 -15.27 13.02 14.24
N PRO A 19 -14.25 12.14 14.29
CA PRO A 19 -13.61 11.61 13.08
C PRO A 19 -14.59 11.06 12.05
N PHE A 20 -15.59 10.29 12.47
CA PHE A 20 -16.52 9.65 11.55
C PHE A 20 -17.39 10.66 10.80
N ILE A 21 -17.77 11.76 11.47
CA ILE A 21 -18.48 12.88 10.82
C ILE A 21 -17.55 13.61 9.86
N ARG A 22 -16.34 13.97 10.33
CA ARG A 22 -15.36 14.73 9.55
C ARG A 22 -14.98 14.04 8.25
N HIS A 23 -14.82 12.72 8.30
CA HIS A 23 -14.48 11.89 7.15
C HIS A 23 -15.68 11.52 6.27
N GLY A 24 -16.90 11.93 6.65
CA GLY A 24 -18.11 11.68 5.87
C GLY A 24 -18.44 10.18 5.76
N CYS A 25 -18.18 9.39 6.80
CA CYS A 25 -18.52 7.97 6.80
C CYS A 25 -20.03 7.78 6.61
N GLU A 26 -20.42 6.77 5.82
CA GLU A 26 -21.84 6.40 5.62
C GLU A 26 -22.56 6.10 6.94
N ILE A 27 -21.87 5.39 7.83
CA ILE A 27 -22.29 5.18 9.22
C ILE A 27 -21.29 5.92 10.10
N SER A 28 -21.79 6.88 10.88
CA SER A 28 -20.94 7.78 11.68
C SER A 28 -21.10 7.60 13.18
N THR A 29 -21.99 6.74 13.65
CA THR A 29 -22.37 6.55 15.06
C THR A 29 -21.31 5.87 15.94
N CYS A 30 -20.19 5.41 15.37
CA CYS A 30 -19.12 4.80 16.13
C CYS A 30 -18.31 5.83 16.96
N VAL A 31 -17.58 5.32 17.95
CA VAL A 31 -16.66 6.09 18.81
C VAL A 31 -15.35 5.31 18.91
N VAL A 32 -14.21 5.95 18.62
CA VAL A 32 -12.88 5.34 18.80
C VAL A 32 -12.27 5.75 20.13
N PHE A 33 -11.81 4.79 20.91
CA PHE A 33 -11.05 5.01 22.14
C PHE A 33 -9.58 4.67 21.93
N ASP A 34 -8.68 5.51 22.44
CA ASP A 34 -7.22 5.33 22.44
C ASP A 34 -6.69 4.65 23.71
N ASP A 35 -7.43 4.76 24.81
CA ASP A 35 -7.14 4.07 26.07
C ASP A 35 -8.13 2.90 26.31
N PRO A 36 -7.64 1.64 26.37
CA PRO A 36 -8.46 0.46 26.67
C PRO A 36 -9.16 0.48 28.03
N SER A 37 -8.74 1.35 28.95
CA SER A 37 -9.34 1.49 30.29
C SER A 37 -10.48 2.51 30.34
N SER A 38 -10.82 3.13 29.21
CA SER A 38 -11.88 4.15 29.14
C SER A 38 -13.27 3.61 29.48
N LEU A 39 -13.53 2.34 29.17
CA LEU A 39 -14.77 1.62 29.45
C LEU A 39 -14.45 0.20 29.96
N PRO A 40 -15.37 -0.46 30.67
CA PRO A 40 -15.28 -1.90 30.92
C PRO A 40 -15.12 -2.67 29.61
N PHE A 41 -14.33 -3.75 29.61
CA PHE A 41 -14.01 -4.49 28.39
C PHE A 41 -15.25 -4.95 27.64
N GLU A 42 -16.30 -5.35 28.34
CA GLU A 42 -17.55 -5.87 27.78
C GLU A 42 -18.37 -4.84 27.00
N GLU A 43 -18.11 -3.55 27.22
CA GLU A 43 -18.80 -2.44 26.55
C GLU A 43 -18.22 -2.11 25.18
N TYR A 44 -17.03 -2.62 24.84
CA TYR A 44 -16.47 -2.40 23.50
C TYR A 44 -17.06 -3.37 22.48
N ASP A 45 -17.65 -2.84 21.41
CA ASP A 45 -18.10 -3.65 20.26
C ASP A 45 -16.93 -4.27 19.48
N ALA A 46 -15.80 -3.56 19.41
CA ALA A 46 -14.60 -4.02 18.74
C ALA A 46 -13.33 -3.66 19.51
N ILE A 47 -12.41 -4.61 19.56
CA ILE A 47 -11.07 -4.43 20.13
C ILE A 47 -10.06 -4.73 19.02
N LEU A 48 -9.36 -3.68 18.59
CA LEU A 48 -8.37 -3.73 17.51
C LEU A 48 -6.99 -3.97 18.12
N VAL A 49 -6.34 -5.06 17.71
CA VAL A 49 -4.98 -5.40 18.13
C VAL A 49 -4.04 -5.17 16.98
N HIS A 50 -3.20 -4.14 17.13
CA HIS A 50 -2.13 -3.85 16.20
C HIS A 50 -1.01 -4.88 16.36
N MET A 51 -0.88 -5.76 15.37
CA MET A 51 -0.02 -6.94 15.47
C MET A 51 1.46 -6.56 15.52
N HIS A 52 1.88 -5.51 14.81
CA HIS A 52 3.27 -5.03 14.90
C HIS A 52 3.66 -4.57 16.31
N GLU A 53 2.71 -4.11 17.12
CA GLU A 53 2.96 -3.62 18.49
C GLU A 53 2.74 -4.71 19.55
N ILE A 54 2.29 -5.91 19.16
CA ILE A 54 1.84 -6.93 20.12
C ILE A 54 2.97 -7.47 21.00
N SER A 55 4.19 -7.51 20.46
CA SER A 55 5.39 -7.92 21.20
C SER A 55 5.74 -6.97 22.34
N LYS A 56 5.28 -5.71 22.27
CA LYS A 56 5.51 -4.68 23.31
C LYS A 56 4.40 -4.63 24.36
N THR A 57 3.16 -4.96 23.97
CA THR A 57 1.98 -4.76 24.83
C THR A 57 1.34 -6.06 25.33
N HIS A 58 1.70 -7.21 24.77
CA HIS A 58 1.05 -8.51 24.98
C HIS A 58 -0.42 -8.55 24.54
N MET A 59 -0.94 -9.78 24.40
CA MET A 59 -2.36 -10.01 24.12
C MET A 59 -3.21 -9.58 25.32
N PRO A 60 -4.36 -8.92 25.09
CA PRO A 60 -5.27 -8.58 26.16
C PRO A 60 -5.81 -9.83 26.84
N TYR A 61 -5.81 -9.82 28.18
CA TYR A 61 -6.31 -10.93 28.98
C TYR A 61 -7.77 -10.66 29.39
N PHE A 62 -8.71 -11.13 28.57
CA PHE A 62 -10.14 -11.06 28.87
C PHE A 62 -10.92 -12.16 28.16
N GLN A 63 -12.10 -12.47 28.68
CA GLN A 63 -13.02 -13.39 28.03
C GLN A 63 -13.98 -12.60 27.12
N ARG A 64 -13.74 -12.69 25.81
CA ARG A 64 -14.55 -12.02 24.80
C ARG A 64 -16.02 -12.46 24.85
N GLN A 65 -16.95 -11.50 24.88
CA GLN A 65 -18.38 -11.75 24.76
C GLN A 65 -18.78 -12.00 23.29
N LYS A 66 -19.94 -12.63 23.06
CA LYS A 66 -20.37 -13.03 21.69
C LYS A 66 -20.56 -11.86 20.72
N HIS A 67 -20.94 -10.68 21.23
CA HIS A 67 -21.13 -9.47 20.42
C HIS A 67 -19.81 -8.81 20.03
N GLN A 68 -18.76 -8.99 20.82
CA GLN A 68 -17.50 -8.30 20.60
C GLN A 68 -16.73 -8.86 19.40
N ARG A 69 -16.01 -7.97 18.72
CA ARG A 69 -15.15 -8.29 17.59
C ARG A 69 -13.71 -8.08 17.96
N PHE A 70 -12.94 -9.16 17.97
CA PHE A 70 -11.50 -9.07 18.15
C PHE A 70 -10.82 -9.03 16.79
N VAL A 71 -10.16 -7.91 16.49
CA VAL A 71 -9.71 -7.59 15.13
C VAL A 71 -8.19 -7.70 15.05
N PHE A 72 -7.72 -8.59 14.19
CA PHE A 72 -6.31 -8.71 13.81
C PHE A 72 -5.98 -7.55 12.87
N LEU A 73 -5.27 -6.53 13.37
CA LEU A 73 -4.93 -5.32 12.61
C LEU A 73 -3.45 -5.32 12.24
N THR A 74 -3.15 -5.23 10.94
CA THR A 74 -1.77 -5.01 10.47
C THR A 74 -1.72 -4.36 9.09
N GLN A 75 -0.71 -3.55 8.85
CA GLN A 75 -0.29 -3.11 7.50
C GLN A 75 0.98 -3.79 7.01
N GLU A 76 1.67 -4.50 7.90
CA GLU A 76 2.94 -5.15 7.62
C GLU A 76 2.75 -6.52 6.96
N SER A 77 3.71 -6.87 6.10
CA SER A 77 3.73 -8.18 5.45
C SER A 77 4.00 -9.31 6.47
N PRO A 78 3.57 -10.56 6.20
CA PRO A 78 3.97 -11.72 7.00
C PRO A 78 5.48 -11.83 7.22
N ILE A 79 6.27 -11.41 6.22
CA ILE A 79 7.74 -11.49 6.27
C ILE A 79 8.35 -10.46 7.22
N SER A 80 7.80 -9.25 7.27
CA SER A 80 8.26 -8.21 8.21
C SER A 80 7.75 -8.46 9.64
N MET A 81 6.75 -9.31 9.81
CA MET A 81 6.23 -9.77 11.12
C MET A 81 6.75 -11.15 11.55
N ASP A 82 7.99 -11.52 11.19
CA ASP A 82 8.51 -12.87 11.44
C ASP A 82 8.67 -13.26 12.93
N THR A 83 8.58 -12.29 13.84
CA THR A 83 8.55 -12.51 15.29
C THR A 83 7.18 -12.97 15.82
N ILE A 84 6.13 -12.91 14.99
CA ILE A 84 4.76 -13.27 15.37
C ILE A 84 4.46 -14.69 14.89
N ASP A 85 4.28 -15.61 15.84
CA ASP A 85 3.82 -16.96 15.52
C ASP A 85 2.29 -17.03 15.43
N VAL A 86 1.76 -16.84 14.23
CA VAL A 86 0.31 -16.92 13.94
C VAL A 86 -0.29 -18.30 14.21
N ASN A 87 0.52 -19.38 14.33
CA ASN A 87 0.01 -20.71 14.71
C ASN A 87 -0.57 -20.71 16.13
N THR A 88 -0.05 -19.85 17.01
CA THR A 88 -0.50 -19.74 18.40
C THR A 88 -1.80 -18.94 18.57
N MET A 89 -2.29 -18.32 17.49
CA MET A 89 -3.41 -17.37 17.52
C MET A 89 -4.73 -17.98 17.04
N ARG A 90 -4.86 -19.29 17.16
CA ARG A 90 -6.05 -20.05 16.77
C ARG A 90 -7.30 -19.58 17.52
N ASP A 91 -8.39 -19.29 16.80
CA ASP A 91 -9.68 -18.87 17.35
C ASP A 91 -9.65 -17.59 18.21
N VAL A 92 -8.51 -16.89 18.21
CA VAL A 92 -8.32 -15.64 18.92
C VAL A 92 -9.10 -14.55 18.22
N PHE A 93 -8.91 -14.34 16.92
CA PHE A 93 -9.51 -13.22 16.19
C PHE A 93 -10.81 -13.59 15.47
N ASN A 94 -11.74 -12.64 15.45
CA ASN A 94 -13.02 -12.76 14.72
C ASN A 94 -12.91 -12.13 13.34
N TRP A 95 -12.22 -10.99 13.25
CA TRP A 95 -12.06 -10.22 12.03
C TRP A 95 -10.60 -9.91 11.73
N THR A 96 -10.30 -9.73 10.46
CA THR A 96 -9.01 -9.21 9.98
C THR A 96 -9.18 -7.82 9.39
N MET A 97 -8.25 -6.93 9.69
CA MET A 97 -8.16 -5.60 9.11
C MET A 97 -6.74 -5.40 8.58
N SER A 98 -6.57 -5.43 7.26
CA SER A 98 -5.23 -5.41 6.66
C SER A 98 -5.20 -5.08 5.18
N TYR A 99 -3.99 -5.01 4.60
CA TYR A 99 -3.79 -4.80 3.15
C TYR A 99 -4.37 -5.92 2.25
N LYS A 100 -4.70 -7.10 2.79
CA LYS A 100 -5.21 -8.21 1.98
C LYS A 100 -6.64 -7.93 1.51
N LEU A 101 -6.92 -8.25 0.24
CA LEU A 101 -8.23 -7.96 -0.35
C LEU A 101 -9.35 -8.83 0.23
N ASN A 102 -9.01 -10.00 0.79
CA ASN A 102 -9.94 -10.91 1.43
C ASN A 102 -10.13 -10.67 2.93
N SER A 103 -9.54 -9.59 3.49
CA SER A 103 -9.78 -9.22 4.89
C SER A 103 -11.21 -8.78 5.14
N ASP A 104 -11.71 -9.02 6.35
CA ASP A 104 -13.04 -8.55 6.77
C ASP A 104 -13.19 -7.03 6.62
N ILE A 105 -12.11 -6.29 6.87
CA ILE A 105 -11.98 -4.86 6.63
C ILE A 105 -10.73 -4.62 5.79
N PRO A 106 -10.86 -4.35 4.47
CA PRO A 106 -9.73 -4.02 3.62
C PRO A 106 -9.10 -2.69 4.03
N PHE A 107 -7.91 -2.78 4.61
CA PHE A 107 -7.12 -1.65 5.05
C PHE A 107 -5.98 -1.42 4.06
N LEU A 108 -6.32 -0.82 2.92
CA LEU A 108 -5.41 -0.69 1.76
C LEU A 108 -4.59 0.61 1.85
N TYR A 109 -3.34 0.57 1.37
CA TYR A 109 -2.47 1.74 1.28
C TYR A 109 -2.97 2.81 0.28
N GLY A 110 -3.75 2.40 -0.71
CA GLY A 110 -4.38 3.28 -1.68
C GLY A 110 -5.35 2.55 -2.60
N ARG A 111 -6.01 3.31 -3.47
CA ARG A 111 -6.97 2.82 -4.47
C ARG A 111 -6.78 3.60 -5.77
N VAL A 112 -6.92 2.94 -6.92
CA VAL A 112 -7.04 3.60 -8.22
C VAL A 112 -8.44 3.35 -8.76
N LEU A 113 -9.28 4.37 -8.70
CA LEU A 113 -10.72 4.24 -8.93
C LEU A 113 -11.10 4.76 -10.32
N PRO A 114 -11.87 3.98 -11.11
CA PRO A 114 -12.35 4.44 -12.41
C PRO A 114 -13.33 5.60 -12.23
N GLY A 115 -13.13 6.67 -13.00
CA GLY A 115 -14.07 7.77 -13.15
C GLY A 115 -15.14 7.47 -14.21
N PRO A 116 -16.04 8.43 -14.47
CA PRO A 116 -17.14 8.24 -15.43
C PRO A 116 -16.71 7.95 -16.87
N THR A 117 -15.50 8.37 -17.25
CA THR A 117 -14.93 8.21 -18.59
C THR A 117 -13.92 7.06 -18.70
N ALA A 118 -13.71 6.29 -17.62
CA ALA A 118 -12.82 5.14 -17.66
C ALA A 118 -13.33 4.08 -18.66
N PRO A 119 -12.44 3.44 -19.42
CA PRO A 119 -12.83 2.38 -20.34
C PRO A 119 -13.41 1.19 -19.57
N LYS A 120 -14.42 0.56 -20.16
CA LYS A 120 -15.09 -0.62 -19.61
C LYS A 120 -14.52 -1.92 -20.17
N THR A 121 -13.76 -1.83 -21.27
CA THR A 121 -13.15 -2.99 -21.92
C THR A 121 -11.67 -2.74 -22.23
N PRO A 122 -10.86 -3.81 -22.34
CA PRO A 122 -9.48 -3.69 -22.79
C PRO A 122 -9.37 -3.01 -24.17
N GLY A 123 -10.28 -3.28 -25.10
CA GLY A 123 -10.26 -2.67 -26.44
C GLY A 123 -10.42 -1.15 -26.42
N GLU A 124 -11.30 -0.64 -25.55
CA GLU A 124 -11.44 0.81 -25.33
C GLU A 124 -10.16 1.40 -24.73
N ALA A 125 -9.54 0.73 -23.75
CA ALA A 125 -8.29 1.19 -23.15
C ALA A 125 -7.15 1.29 -24.18
N HIS A 126 -6.98 0.28 -25.06
CA HIS A 126 -5.96 0.33 -26.13
C HIS A 126 -6.18 1.51 -27.07
N LYS A 127 -7.44 1.80 -27.44
CA LYS A 127 -7.75 2.95 -28.28
C LYS A 127 -7.36 4.27 -27.59
N MET A 128 -7.62 4.40 -26.29
CA MET A 128 -7.26 5.59 -25.52
C MET A 128 -5.73 5.75 -25.39
N ILE A 129 -4.99 4.64 -25.28
CA ILE A 129 -3.52 4.64 -25.30
C ILE A 129 -3.00 5.19 -26.65
N GLU A 130 -3.52 4.70 -27.77
CA GLU A 130 -3.11 5.17 -29.10
C GLU A 130 -3.39 6.67 -29.32
N GLU A 131 -4.48 7.18 -28.72
CA GLU A 131 -4.86 8.60 -28.78
C GLU A 131 -3.93 9.52 -27.97
N THR A 132 -3.06 9.00 -27.10
CA THR A 132 -2.08 9.82 -26.35
C THR A 132 -1.05 10.52 -27.24
N HIS A 133 -0.86 10.04 -28.47
CA HIS A 133 0.07 10.63 -29.44
C HIS A 133 -0.45 11.92 -30.11
N LEU A 134 -1.69 12.34 -29.79
CA LEU A 134 -2.28 13.56 -30.34
C LEU A 134 -1.57 14.82 -29.80
N ARG A 135 -1.37 15.83 -30.68
CA ARG A 135 -0.54 17.03 -30.42
C ARG A 135 -0.98 17.90 -29.22
N SER A 136 -2.19 17.74 -28.71
CA SER A 136 -2.72 18.50 -27.57
C SER A 136 -2.44 17.86 -26.21
N ALA A 137 -1.87 16.64 -26.17
CA ALA A 137 -1.58 15.94 -24.93
C ALA A 137 -0.41 16.60 -24.18
N LYS A 138 -0.51 16.62 -22.84
CA LYS A 138 0.59 17.02 -21.95
C LYS A 138 1.78 16.09 -22.17
N ASN A 139 2.98 16.64 -22.38
CA ASN A 139 4.21 15.85 -22.40
C ASN A 139 4.74 15.67 -20.97
N TYR A 140 4.49 14.51 -20.39
CA TYR A 140 4.98 14.10 -19.07
C TYR A 140 6.50 13.88 -19.03
N ALA A 141 7.17 13.69 -20.16
CA ALA A 141 8.63 13.58 -20.22
C ALA A 141 9.34 14.95 -20.11
N ALA A 142 8.63 16.05 -20.35
CA ALA A 142 9.22 17.37 -20.43
C ALA A 142 9.98 17.75 -19.14
N ASN A 143 11.19 18.28 -19.30
CA ASN A 143 12.10 18.74 -18.24
C ASN A 143 12.68 17.64 -17.32
N LYS A 144 12.27 16.38 -17.47
CA LYS A 144 12.89 15.26 -16.77
C LYS A 144 14.25 14.95 -17.41
N SER A 145 15.28 14.86 -16.58
CA SER A 145 16.67 14.75 -17.03
C SER A 145 17.36 13.47 -16.56
N HIS A 146 16.73 12.73 -15.64
CA HIS A 146 17.28 11.51 -15.10
C HIS A 146 16.29 10.36 -15.33
N PRO A 147 16.76 9.15 -15.64
CA PRO A 147 15.86 8.08 -16.02
C PRO A 147 15.16 7.48 -14.78
N VAL A 148 15.92 7.00 -13.80
CA VAL A 148 15.39 6.16 -12.71
C VAL A 148 15.78 6.69 -11.34
N VAL A 149 14.83 6.69 -10.41
CA VAL A 149 15.07 6.92 -8.98
C VAL A 149 14.51 5.78 -8.13
N TRP A 150 15.17 5.49 -7.02
CA TRP A 150 14.67 4.60 -5.98
C TRP A 150 14.84 5.24 -4.61
N MET A 151 13.81 5.19 -3.78
CA MET A 151 13.90 5.64 -2.39
C MET A 151 13.62 4.48 -1.44
N ALA A 152 14.63 4.09 -0.67
CA ALA A 152 14.54 2.98 0.26
C ALA A 152 15.52 3.11 1.43
N SER A 153 15.05 2.74 2.61
CA SER A 153 15.86 2.70 3.85
C SER A 153 15.87 1.34 4.54
N HIS A 154 15.19 0.34 3.99
CA HIS A 154 15.17 -1.02 4.54
C HIS A 154 15.89 -1.98 3.60
N CYS A 155 17.16 -2.24 3.92
CA CYS A 155 18.04 -3.20 3.26
C CYS A 155 18.94 -3.87 4.33
N PRO A 156 19.28 -5.16 4.20
CA PRO A 156 18.87 -6.09 3.14
C PRO A 156 17.41 -6.56 3.29
N THR A 157 16.84 -7.11 2.22
CA THR A 157 15.49 -7.70 2.22
C THR A 157 15.52 -9.19 1.86
N LYS A 158 14.59 -10.00 2.38
CA LYS A 158 14.54 -11.45 2.10
C LYS A 158 14.35 -11.76 0.60
N HIS A 159 13.77 -10.82 -0.15
CA HIS A 159 13.48 -10.96 -1.58
C HIS A 159 14.45 -10.22 -2.50
N LEU A 160 15.57 -9.73 -1.96
CA LEU A 160 16.71 -9.24 -2.75
C LEU A 160 16.35 -8.10 -3.72
N ARG A 161 15.43 -7.21 -3.34
CA ARG A 161 15.08 -6.05 -4.17
C ARG A 161 16.30 -5.14 -4.39
N GLU A 162 17.14 -5.00 -3.38
CA GLU A 162 18.39 -4.24 -3.44
C GLU A 162 19.40 -4.84 -4.42
N GLU A 163 19.41 -6.17 -4.55
CA GLU A 163 20.27 -6.86 -5.51
C GLU A 163 19.75 -6.68 -6.94
N TYR A 164 18.43 -6.71 -7.14
CA TYR A 164 17.83 -6.36 -8.44
C TYR A 164 18.26 -4.94 -8.85
N VAL A 165 18.12 -3.96 -7.95
CA VAL A 165 18.50 -2.56 -8.23
C VAL A 165 20.00 -2.44 -8.48
N ARG A 166 20.84 -3.13 -7.71
CA ARG A 166 22.29 -3.16 -7.92
C ARG A 166 22.64 -3.68 -9.32
N GLN A 167 21.97 -4.74 -9.78
CA GLN A 167 22.19 -5.27 -11.11
C GLN A 167 21.66 -4.36 -12.22
N LEU A 168 20.48 -3.79 -12.03
CA LEU A 168 19.87 -2.80 -12.95
C LEU A 168 20.80 -1.59 -13.15
N SER A 169 21.44 -1.13 -12.07
CA SER A 169 22.34 0.03 -12.05
C SER A 169 23.59 -0.15 -12.94
N ASN A 170 23.94 -1.39 -13.32
CA ASN A 170 25.03 -1.64 -14.27
C ASN A 170 24.64 -1.28 -15.71
N TYR A 171 23.35 -1.18 -16.01
CA TYR A 171 22.83 -1.02 -17.37
C TYR A 171 22.12 0.32 -17.57
N ILE A 172 21.59 0.96 -16.54
CA ILE A 172 20.96 2.28 -16.58
C ILE A 172 21.28 3.05 -15.30
N PRO A 173 21.52 4.38 -15.32
CA PRO A 173 21.72 5.16 -14.11
C PRO A 173 20.50 5.09 -13.18
N VAL A 174 20.73 4.75 -11.91
CA VAL A 174 19.70 4.74 -10.86
C VAL A 174 20.18 5.58 -9.70
N ASP A 175 19.46 6.66 -9.40
CA ASP A 175 19.71 7.47 -8.21
C ASP A 175 19.00 6.82 -7.00
N VAL A 176 19.75 6.53 -5.93
CA VAL A 176 19.21 5.83 -4.75
C VAL A 176 19.23 6.74 -3.52
N TYR A 177 18.04 7.07 -3.03
CA TYR A 177 17.79 7.89 -1.83
C TYR A 177 17.47 7.02 -0.62
N GLY A 178 17.94 7.44 0.56
CA GLY A 178 17.70 6.74 1.83
C GLY A 178 18.86 5.84 2.24
N GLN A 179 18.66 5.02 3.27
CA GLN A 179 19.74 4.21 3.86
C GLN A 179 20.29 3.11 2.93
N CYS A 180 19.55 2.76 1.87
CA CYS A 180 20.04 1.82 0.85
C CYS A 180 20.93 2.48 -0.22
N GLY A 181 21.11 3.80 -0.18
CA GLY A 181 21.89 4.57 -1.15
C GLY A 181 22.75 5.65 -0.51
N ASN A 182 23.23 6.59 -1.33
CA ASN A 182 24.09 7.69 -0.90
C ASN A 182 23.41 9.06 -0.98
N LEU A 183 22.21 9.15 -1.57
CA LEU A 183 21.42 10.37 -1.61
C LEU A 183 20.47 10.42 -0.42
N SER A 184 20.13 11.63 0.02
CA SER A 184 19.27 11.84 1.17
C SER A 184 18.06 12.69 0.83
N CYS A 185 16.97 12.38 1.51
CA CYS A 185 15.72 13.12 1.51
C CYS A 185 15.32 13.32 2.98
N PRO A 186 14.96 14.54 3.41
CA PRO A 186 14.44 14.75 4.76
C PRO A 186 13.17 13.93 5.01
N HIS A 187 12.99 13.48 6.26
CA HIS A 187 11.73 12.88 6.69
C HIS A 187 10.61 13.93 6.77
N SER A 188 9.38 13.48 6.60
CA SER A 188 8.20 14.32 6.81
C SER A 188 8.11 14.78 8.26
N SER A 189 7.65 16.01 8.49
CA SER A 189 7.38 16.49 9.85
C SER A 189 6.25 15.72 10.55
N ARG A 190 5.47 14.93 9.80
CA ARG A 190 4.35 14.13 10.30
C ARG A 190 4.74 12.69 10.65
N SER A 191 5.79 12.15 10.03
CA SER A 191 6.23 10.77 10.24
C SER A 191 7.71 10.59 9.85
N ASN A 192 8.42 9.79 10.65
CA ASN A 192 9.78 9.32 10.34
C ASN A 192 9.81 8.23 9.26
N PHE A 193 8.68 7.64 8.91
CA PHE A 193 8.57 6.60 7.88
C PHE A 193 8.15 7.16 6.52
N LEU A 194 7.56 8.36 6.50
CA LEU A 194 7.26 9.09 5.27
C LEU A 194 8.37 10.08 4.93
N SER A 195 8.66 10.19 3.64
CA SER A 195 9.56 11.22 3.12
C SER A 195 8.86 12.57 3.04
N ASP A 196 9.62 13.67 3.17
CA ASP A 196 9.09 15.02 2.98
C ASP A 196 8.40 15.11 1.59
N PRO A 197 7.16 15.62 1.50
CA PRO A 197 6.47 15.83 0.23
C PRO A 197 7.31 16.56 -0.83
N LYS A 198 8.24 17.44 -0.43
CA LYS A 198 9.18 18.13 -1.32
C LYS A 198 10.13 17.18 -2.05
N CYS A 199 10.48 16.05 -1.47
CA CYS A 199 11.31 15.07 -2.16
C CYS A 199 10.58 14.42 -3.31
N TYR A 200 9.32 14.03 -3.10
CA TYR A 200 8.53 13.48 -4.18
C TYR A 200 8.25 14.53 -5.26
N GLN A 201 8.04 15.80 -4.90
CA GLN A 201 7.92 16.89 -5.87
C GLN A 201 9.21 17.08 -6.69
N MET A 202 10.37 17.07 -6.05
CA MET A 202 11.67 17.13 -6.73
C MET A 202 11.85 15.92 -7.65
N MET A 203 11.51 14.72 -7.19
CA MET A 203 11.64 13.50 -7.97
C MET A 203 10.74 13.54 -9.21
N GLU A 204 9.49 13.97 -9.03
CA GLU A 204 8.52 14.15 -10.12
C GLU A 204 9.02 15.14 -11.17
N GLN A 205 9.75 16.19 -10.79
CA GLN A 205 10.32 17.13 -11.76
C GLN A 205 11.56 16.58 -12.48
N LYS A 206 12.30 15.67 -11.85
CA LYS A 206 13.65 15.25 -12.30
C LYS A 206 13.66 13.90 -13.02
N TYR A 207 12.85 12.93 -12.57
CA TYR A 207 12.94 11.52 -12.97
C TYR A 207 11.75 11.03 -13.79
N LYS A 208 11.98 10.12 -14.73
CA LYS A 208 10.90 9.47 -15.50
C LYS A 208 10.29 8.26 -14.80
N PHE A 209 11.13 7.44 -14.18
CA PHE A 209 10.74 6.16 -13.56
C PHE A 209 11.06 6.18 -12.07
N TYR A 210 10.12 5.66 -11.27
CA TYR A 210 10.33 5.44 -9.84
C TYR A 210 10.21 3.96 -9.52
N LEU A 211 11.24 3.39 -8.89
CA LEU A 211 11.24 1.99 -8.47
C LEU A 211 10.34 1.81 -7.23
N SER A 212 9.10 1.38 -7.46
CA SER A 212 8.08 1.10 -6.46
C SER A 212 8.25 -0.32 -5.91
N PHE A 213 9.46 -0.64 -5.44
CA PHE A 213 9.86 -2.00 -5.10
C PHE A 213 9.47 -2.34 -3.66
N GLU A 214 8.63 -3.36 -3.49
CA GLU A 214 8.20 -3.81 -2.18
C GLU A 214 9.31 -4.54 -1.42
N ASN A 215 9.30 -4.41 -0.10
CA ASN A 215 10.22 -5.13 0.78
C ASN A 215 9.85 -6.61 0.94
N SER A 216 8.68 -7.02 0.46
CA SER A 216 8.21 -8.40 0.50
C SER A 216 7.37 -8.73 -0.74
N ILE A 217 7.61 -9.89 -1.34
CA ILE A 217 6.79 -10.43 -2.42
C ILE A 217 5.66 -11.26 -1.80
N CYS A 218 4.56 -10.61 -1.46
CA CYS A 218 3.38 -11.27 -0.88
C CYS A 218 2.12 -10.96 -1.69
N THR A 219 1.17 -11.89 -1.66
CA THR A 219 -0.15 -11.73 -2.28
C THR A 219 -0.80 -10.45 -1.77
N ASP A 220 -1.38 -9.67 -2.67
CA ASP A 220 -2.07 -8.38 -2.42
C ASP A 220 -1.21 -7.26 -1.80
N TYR A 221 0.07 -7.48 -1.52
CA TYR A 221 0.91 -6.50 -0.83
C TYR A 221 1.39 -5.41 -1.79
N VAL A 222 0.68 -4.28 -1.79
CA VAL A 222 1.00 -3.05 -2.52
C VAL A 222 0.88 -1.88 -1.56
N THR A 223 1.94 -1.10 -1.44
CA THR A 223 2.09 -0.09 -0.38
C THR A 223 2.07 1.34 -0.90
N GLU A 224 2.39 2.31 -0.04
CA GLU A 224 2.56 3.72 -0.40
C GLU A 224 3.58 3.90 -1.55
N LYS A 225 4.56 2.99 -1.67
CA LYS A 225 5.58 3.03 -2.73
C LYS A 225 4.98 3.05 -4.12
N PHE A 226 3.83 2.38 -4.32
CA PHE A 226 3.12 2.37 -5.58
C PHE A 226 2.09 3.51 -5.66
N PHE A 227 1.21 3.64 -4.66
CA PHE A 227 0.09 4.57 -4.73
C PHE A 227 0.52 6.05 -4.69
N GLU A 228 1.60 6.39 -3.97
CA GLU A 228 2.15 7.75 -3.99
C GLU A 228 2.70 8.13 -5.37
N ILE A 229 3.19 7.15 -6.14
CA ILE A 229 3.77 7.38 -7.47
C ILE A 229 2.69 7.40 -8.53
N MET A 230 1.66 6.58 -8.41
CA MET A 230 0.48 6.66 -9.27
C MET A 230 -0.13 8.07 -9.24
N ASN A 231 -0.11 8.74 -8.08
CA ASN A 231 -0.59 10.12 -7.97
C ASN A 231 0.37 11.19 -8.55
N ARG A 232 1.48 10.78 -9.18
CA ARG A 232 2.56 11.67 -9.67
C ARG A 232 2.89 11.42 -11.12
N ASP A 233 3.52 12.38 -11.76
CA ASP A 233 3.88 12.36 -13.17
C ASP A 233 5.14 11.51 -13.43
N MET A 234 5.23 10.33 -12.80
CA MET A 234 6.30 9.35 -13.00
C MET A 234 5.70 7.98 -13.24
N VAL A 235 6.39 7.13 -13.99
CA VAL A 235 5.94 5.75 -14.22
C VAL A 235 6.46 4.86 -13.09
N PRO A 236 5.58 4.20 -12.31
CA PRO A 236 6.00 3.25 -11.31
C PRO A 236 6.52 1.97 -11.96
N VAL A 237 7.73 1.58 -11.58
CA VAL A 237 8.29 0.25 -11.89
C VAL A 237 8.13 -0.61 -10.64
N VAL A 238 7.30 -1.63 -10.71
CA VAL A 238 6.89 -2.43 -9.55
C VAL A 238 7.72 -3.71 -9.42
N TYR A 239 7.97 -4.11 -8.19
CA TYR A 239 8.57 -5.39 -7.83
C TYR A 239 7.83 -5.88 -6.59
N GLY A 240 6.89 -6.81 -6.73
CA GLY A 240 6.02 -7.25 -5.64
C GLY A 240 5.07 -8.39 -6.05
N GLY A 241 4.42 -9.01 -5.08
CA GLY A 241 3.65 -10.26 -5.27
C GLY A 241 2.18 -10.08 -5.64
N ALA A 242 1.69 -8.85 -5.76
CA ALA A 242 0.30 -8.57 -6.05
C ALA A 242 -0.05 -8.72 -7.54
N ASN A 243 -1.32 -8.95 -7.83
CA ASN A 243 -1.83 -8.87 -9.20
C ASN A 243 -2.16 -7.41 -9.56
N TYR A 244 -1.15 -6.66 -10.00
CA TYR A 244 -1.29 -5.24 -10.34
C TYR A 244 -2.33 -4.95 -11.43
N SER A 245 -2.66 -5.91 -12.30
CA SER A 245 -3.71 -5.75 -13.33
C SER A 245 -5.12 -5.59 -12.76
N GLN A 246 -5.33 -5.99 -11.49
CA GLN A 246 -6.58 -5.77 -10.77
C GLN A 246 -6.58 -4.47 -9.96
N ILE A 247 -5.42 -3.84 -9.80
CA ILE A 247 -5.20 -2.69 -8.91
C ILE A 247 -5.05 -1.39 -9.71
N ALA A 248 -4.51 -1.48 -10.92
CA ALA A 248 -4.13 -0.33 -11.72
C ALA A 248 -4.62 -0.44 -13.18
N PRO A 249 -4.84 0.69 -13.87
CA PRO A 249 -5.20 0.68 -15.28
C PRO A 249 -4.18 -0.06 -16.15
N LEU A 250 -4.66 -0.60 -17.27
CA LEU A 250 -3.78 -1.21 -18.26
C LEU A 250 -2.69 -0.21 -18.67
N HIS A 251 -1.45 -0.66 -18.83
CA HIS A 251 -0.34 0.19 -19.29
C HIS A 251 -0.08 1.42 -18.40
N SER A 252 -0.32 1.34 -17.08
CA SER A 252 -0.01 2.45 -16.15
C SER A 252 1.24 2.23 -15.29
N TYR A 253 1.87 1.05 -15.40
CA TYR A 253 3.02 0.65 -14.61
C TYR A 253 3.89 -0.34 -15.40
N ILE A 254 5.12 -0.56 -14.95
CA ILE A 254 6.04 -1.55 -15.52
C ILE A 254 6.32 -2.61 -14.46
N ASN A 255 6.07 -3.89 -14.75
CA ASN A 255 6.38 -4.97 -13.81
C ASN A 255 7.81 -5.47 -14.03
N ALA A 256 8.67 -5.33 -13.02
CA ALA A 256 10.05 -5.79 -13.09
C ALA A 256 10.18 -7.32 -13.23
N PHE A 257 9.17 -8.10 -12.83
CA PHE A 257 9.18 -9.56 -13.01
C PHE A 257 9.02 -10.01 -14.47
N ASP A 258 8.62 -9.12 -15.37
CA ASP A 258 8.57 -9.42 -16.81
C ASP A 258 9.96 -9.34 -17.47
N PHE A 259 11.00 -8.96 -16.72
CA PHE A 259 12.33 -8.65 -17.24
C PHE A 259 13.47 -9.13 -16.33
N THR A 260 14.60 -9.50 -16.94
CA THR A 260 15.89 -9.44 -16.25
C THR A 260 16.29 -7.97 -16.04
N PRO A 261 17.18 -7.64 -15.07
CA PRO A 261 17.62 -6.26 -14.87
C PRO A 261 18.19 -5.60 -16.13
N GLU A 262 18.93 -6.34 -16.96
CA GLU A 262 19.43 -5.86 -18.25
C GLU A 262 18.29 -5.55 -19.23
N LYS A 263 17.31 -6.46 -19.36
CA LYS A 263 16.17 -6.28 -20.27
C LYS A 263 15.27 -5.15 -19.81
N LEU A 264 15.10 -4.96 -18.51
CA LEU A 264 14.40 -3.82 -17.95
C LEU A 264 15.13 -2.52 -18.31
N ALA A 265 16.46 -2.45 -18.11
CA ALA A 265 17.23 -1.26 -18.49
C ALA A 265 17.11 -0.93 -19.98
N GLN A 266 17.16 -1.94 -20.87
CA GLN A 266 16.95 -1.76 -22.31
C GLN A 266 15.55 -1.18 -22.60
N TYR A 267 14.53 -1.68 -21.91
CA TYR A 267 13.16 -1.20 -22.05
C TYR A 267 13.00 0.24 -21.55
N LEU A 268 13.52 0.55 -20.35
CA LEU A 268 13.46 1.90 -19.78
C LEU A 268 14.21 2.92 -20.62
N LYS A 269 15.36 2.57 -21.21
CA LYS A 269 16.08 3.45 -22.17
C LYS A 269 15.27 3.73 -23.43
N LYS A 270 14.61 2.71 -23.99
CA LYS A 270 13.73 2.89 -25.16
C LYS A 270 12.62 3.90 -24.86
N LEU A 271 12.02 3.84 -23.67
CA LEU A 271 11.00 4.78 -23.23
C LEU A 271 11.60 6.17 -22.92
N ASP A 272 12.80 6.23 -22.34
CA ASP A 272 13.49 7.49 -22.06
C ASP A 272 13.86 8.25 -23.35
N GLU A 273 14.23 7.55 -24.40
CA GLU A 273 14.58 8.13 -25.70
C GLU A 273 13.36 8.46 -26.58
N ASN A 274 12.16 8.02 -26.20
CA ASN A 274 10.94 8.20 -26.97
C ASN A 274 9.78 8.71 -26.11
N ASP A 275 9.64 10.04 -26.09
CA ASP A 275 8.57 10.72 -25.36
C ASP A 275 7.18 10.19 -25.74
N SER A 276 6.92 9.85 -27.01
CA SER A 276 5.61 9.32 -27.40
C SER A 276 5.28 8.02 -26.67
N LEU A 277 6.22 7.08 -26.62
CA LEU A 277 6.05 5.80 -25.90
C LEU A 277 5.98 6.02 -24.37
N TYR A 278 6.73 6.98 -23.83
CA TYR A 278 6.66 7.29 -22.41
C TYR A 278 5.30 7.88 -22.01
N ASN A 279 4.75 8.76 -22.86
CA ASN A 279 3.47 9.43 -22.59
C ASN A 279 2.26 8.48 -22.65
N GLU A 280 2.36 7.36 -23.37
CA GLU A 280 1.35 6.30 -23.35
C GLU A 280 1.02 5.85 -21.91
N TYR A 281 2.00 5.81 -21.00
CA TYR A 281 1.81 5.40 -19.60
C TYR A 281 0.89 6.30 -18.76
N PHE A 282 0.50 7.46 -19.30
CA PHE A 282 -0.30 8.46 -18.60
C PHE A 282 -1.71 8.63 -19.18
N TRP A 283 -2.10 7.81 -20.17
CA TRP A 283 -3.43 7.85 -20.81
C TRP A 283 -4.58 7.84 -19.80
N TRP A 284 -4.38 7.16 -18.67
CA TRP A 284 -5.41 6.90 -17.66
C TRP A 284 -5.64 8.09 -16.71
N LYS A 285 -4.72 9.05 -16.62
CA LYS A 285 -4.76 10.10 -15.58
C LYS A 285 -6.00 10.98 -15.61
N ASP A 286 -6.59 11.20 -16.78
CA ASP A 286 -7.81 11.99 -16.94
C ASP A 286 -9.09 11.17 -16.67
N HIS A 287 -8.97 9.87 -16.46
CA HIS A 287 -10.09 8.93 -16.40
C HIS A 287 -10.20 8.16 -15.08
N TYR A 288 -9.17 8.21 -14.24
CA TYR A 288 -9.15 7.56 -12.94
C TYR A 288 -8.73 8.54 -11.85
N ARG A 289 -9.16 8.26 -10.62
CA ARG A 289 -8.76 8.99 -9.43
C ARG A 289 -7.88 8.10 -8.56
N VAL A 290 -6.76 8.61 -8.11
CA VAL A 290 -5.91 7.94 -7.12
C VAL A 290 -6.30 8.42 -5.74
N GLU A 291 -6.57 7.47 -4.85
CA GLU A 291 -6.67 7.68 -3.43
C GLU A 291 -5.42 7.11 -2.76
N ALA A 292 -4.63 7.96 -2.10
CA ALA A 292 -3.36 7.59 -1.47
C ALA A 292 -3.12 8.43 -0.20
N GLY A 293 -2.18 7.96 0.61
CA GLY A 293 -1.76 8.63 1.83
C GLY A 293 -2.47 8.14 3.09
N ILE A 294 -1.88 8.47 4.24
CA ILE A 294 -2.28 7.97 5.56
C ILE A 294 -3.71 8.37 5.94
N ASP A 295 -4.13 9.59 5.61
CA ASP A 295 -5.45 10.11 5.99
C ASP A 295 -6.58 9.36 5.27
N GLN A 296 -6.41 9.08 3.97
CA GLN A 296 -7.40 8.35 3.19
C GLN A 296 -7.44 6.87 3.58
N ARG A 297 -6.28 6.23 3.74
CA ARG A 297 -6.20 4.84 4.24
C ARG A 297 -6.94 4.70 5.57
N ALA A 298 -6.64 5.56 6.54
CA ALA A 298 -7.28 5.58 7.85
C ALA A 298 -8.81 5.83 7.73
N SER A 299 -9.21 6.83 6.95
CA SER A 299 -10.61 7.13 6.66
C SER A 299 -11.38 5.90 6.16
N HIS A 300 -10.90 5.25 5.10
CA HIS A 300 -11.57 4.08 4.53
C HIS A 300 -11.65 2.94 5.55
N GLY A 301 -10.53 2.58 6.17
CA GLY A 301 -10.48 1.44 7.10
C GLY A 301 -11.44 1.59 8.28
N PHE A 302 -11.45 2.75 8.93
CA PHE A 302 -12.32 2.98 10.09
C PHE A 302 -13.78 3.22 9.71
N CYS A 303 -14.07 3.90 8.60
CA CYS A 303 -15.45 4.00 8.10
C CYS A 303 -16.02 2.61 7.76
N ASP A 304 -15.25 1.77 7.06
CA ASP A 304 -15.67 0.42 6.67
C ASP A 304 -15.85 -0.49 7.90
N LEU A 305 -14.96 -0.38 8.89
CA LEU A 305 -15.12 -1.05 10.18
C LEU A 305 -16.43 -0.63 10.87
N CYS A 306 -16.70 0.68 10.96
CA CYS A 306 -17.90 1.17 11.62
C CYS A 306 -19.18 0.69 10.92
N LYS A 307 -19.19 0.76 9.59
CA LYS A 307 -20.29 0.24 8.78
C LYS A 307 -20.49 -1.25 9.01
N LYS A 308 -19.42 -2.04 9.01
CA LYS A 308 -19.48 -3.48 9.21
C LYS A 308 -19.99 -3.86 10.60
N LEU A 309 -19.59 -3.13 11.65
CA LEU A 309 -20.10 -3.34 13.02
C LEU A 309 -21.62 -3.22 13.11
N HIS A 310 -22.22 -2.28 12.38
CA HIS A 310 -23.68 -2.09 12.34
C HIS A 310 -24.41 -3.09 11.43
N GLN A 311 -23.71 -3.76 10.51
CA GLN A 311 -24.31 -4.73 9.59
C GLN A 311 -24.28 -6.17 10.12
N ASP A 312 -23.22 -6.53 10.85
CA ASP A 312 -22.95 -7.91 11.28
C ASP A 312 -23.35 -8.18 12.75
N GLU A 313 -24.39 -7.50 13.26
CA GLU A 313 -24.92 -7.76 14.60
C GLU A 313 -25.37 -9.22 14.73
N GLY A 314 -24.84 -9.94 15.72
CA GLY A 314 -25.21 -11.34 16.01
C GLY A 314 -24.49 -12.42 15.20
N VAL A 315 -23.62 -12.07 14.24
CA VAL A 315 -22.82 -13.07 13.50
C VAL A 315 -21.65 -13.54 14.37
N ILE A 316 -21.55 -14.86 14.62
CA ILE A 316 -20.40 -15.45 15.31
C ILE A 316 -19.44 -16.01 14.25
N LYS A 317 -18.30 -15.35 14.06
CA LYS A 317 -17.19 -15.78 13.21
C LYS A 317 -15.93 -15.90 14.05
N SER A 318 -15.16 -16.98 13.91
CA SER A 318 -13.77 -17.06 14.39
C SER A 318 -12.88 -17.48 13.23
N TYR A 319 -11.60 -17.09 13.28
CA TYR A 319 -10.60 -17.65 12.38
C TYR A 319 -10.00 -18.90 13.01
N PRO A 320 -10.39 -20.11 12.56
CA PRO A 320 -9.91 -21.36 13.14
C PRO A 320 -8.44 -21.64 12.78
N GLU A 321 -7.88 -20.90 11.83
CA GLU A 321 -6.47 -20.93 11.47
C GLU A 321 -6.11 -19.61 10.75
N LEU A 322 -5.23 -18.80 11.35
CA LEU A 322 -4.69 -17.59 10.69
C LEU A 322 -3.51 -17.91 9.76
N VAL A 323 -2.96 -19.13 9.84
CA VAL A 323 -1.78 -19.56 9.07
C VAL A 323 -2.04 -19.48 7.57
N SER A 324 -3.20 -19.97 7.12
CA SER A 324 -3.57 -19.88 5.71
C SER A 324 -3.59 -18.43 5.23
N GLU A 325 -3.93 -17.47 6.10
CA GLU A 325 -4.12 -16.07 5.75
C GLU A 325 -2.90 -15.18 5.98
N TRP A 326 -1.98 -15.57 6.87
CA TRP A 326 -0.93 -14.68 7.39
C TRP A 326 0.44 -15.33 7.56
N HIS A 327 0.62 -16.61 7.23
CA HIS A 327 1.93 -17.24 7.35
C HIS A 327 2.81 -16.93 6.12
N PRO A 328 4.11 -16.60 6.31
CA PRO A 328 5.00 -16.26 5.20
C PRO A 328 5.05 -17.33 4.09
N LYS A 329 5.09 -18.62 4.47
CA LYS A 329 5.16 -19.73 3.50
C LYS A 329 3.90 -19.93 2.65
N THR A 330 2.76 -19.42 3.09
CA THR A 330 1.47 -19.56 2.37
C THR A 330 1.14 -18.31 1.57
N GLN A 331 1.58 -17.14 2.04
CA GLN A 331 1.16 -15.84 1.50
C GLN A 331 2.24 -15.07 0.78
N CYS A 332 3.50 -15.49 0.89
CA CYS A 332 4.61 -14.83 0.24
C CYS A 332 5.38 -15.81 -0.63
N SER A 333 5.87 -15.32 -1.77
CA SER A 333 6.75 -16.09 -2.64
C SER A 333 8.01 -16.51 -1.87
N LEU A 334 8.48 -17.73 -2.08
CA LEU A 334 9.82 -18.15 -1.63
C LEU A 334 10.89 -17.81 -2.67
N GLN A 335 10.47 -17.44 -3.89
CA GLN A 335 11.35 -17.13 -5.01
C GLN A 335 11.52 -15.62 -5.13
N SER A 336 12.76 -15.20 -5.38
CA SER A 336 13.07 -13.86 -5.88
C SER A 336 13.03 -13.88 -7.42
N TRP A 337 13.42 -12.78 -8.05
CA TRP A 337 13.55 -12.69 -9.51
C TRP A 337 14.61 -13.61 -10.14
N GLN A 338 15.43 -14.29 -9.32
CA GLN A 338 16.54 -15.15 -9.74
C GLN A 338 16.13 -16.58 -10.10
#